data_AF-A0AAW0C3C1-F1
#
_entry.id   AF-A0AAW0C3C1-F1
#
_cell.length_a   1.000
_cell.length_b   1.000
_cell.length_c   1.000
_cell.angle_alpha   90.00
_cell.angle_beta   90.00
_cell.angle_gamma   90.00
#
_symmetry.space_group_name_H-M   'P 1'
#
loop_
_entity.id
_entity.type
_entity.pdbx_description
1 polymer ?
#
loop_
_entity_poly.entity_id
_entity_poly.type
_entity_poly.pdbx_seq_one_letter_code
_entity_poly.pdbx_strand_id
1 'polypeptide(L)'
;MRHPSSSSWSTARTRLVLAETKNVVMKRQMSTLRREKRLLEAEVCALQHEVESLMTNESVQLVQAKELQTKTWKELRNTMEASEKASLRYEATIGELKETIKNCEGIIEAQNRKVKPRLESAGVQAEPPPLTVNHAEVQTDTSITIRDENVPQTGESNASQRINKSASCKDVNHLDARHKLQDSTVEETEGNTRRSMKIRLKVPKRPLPLDKAALEIANLGIVIGAPAEEEDLVSSSSHSSLLSTAQESISDLTSIPTGSSLSFSIVPQDAKAWFQAAFEYLKDPDLGDHYESFLYQWVRGEASTGWKKTPKGMPGGRPKVLESWISKAGKEHVQRYTSTPVLDLQFARSFPTAFLTWWRDMQPSWRSFEDGSFQPPAFATFGTSWVTLNRWGPNGWALILVCLKWWGGSIASLAESKAEADISRLKWELAIADMSLMFEGVTEHRIGTLGK
;
A
#
# COMPACT_ATOMS: atom_id res chain seq x y z
N MET A 1 13.74 -103.86 9.59
CA MET A 1 14.05 -102.52 9.06
C MET A 1 13.19 -102.29 7.82
N ARG A 2 12.24 -101.35 7.86
CA ARG A 2 11.43 -101.03 6.67
C ARG A 2 12.22 -100.06 5.80
N HIS A 3 12.61 -100.49 4.61
CA HIS A 3 13.22 -99.59 3.63
C HIS A 3 12.20 -98.50 3.27
N PRO A 4 12.59 -97.22 3.27
CA PRO A 4 11.72 -96.15 2.80
C PRO A 4 11.29 -96.49 1.37
N SER A 5 9.99 -96.38 1.08
CA SER A 5 9.50 -96.61 -0.28
C SER A 5 10.20 -95.66 -1.25
N SER A 6 10.45 -96.09 -2.48
CA SER A 6 11.05 -95.27 -3.56
C SER A 6 10.39 -93.89 -3.70
N SER A 7 9.08 -93.79 -3.41
CA SER A 7 8.30 -92.55 -3.38
C SER A 7 8.75 -91.53 -2.30
N SER A 8 9.37 -91.97 -1.21
CA SER A 8 9.86 -91.10 -0.14
C SER A 8 11.13 -90.35 -0.57
N TRP A 9 12.01 -91.01 -1.32
CA TRP A 9 13.28 -90.43 -1.78
C TRP A 9 13.07 -89.41 -2.90
N SER A 10 12.13 -89.65 -3.80
CA SER A 10 11.75 -88.68 -4.83
C SER A 10 11.19 -87.39 -4.21
N THR A 11 10.29 -87.52 -3.23
CA THR A 11 9.71 -86.38 -2.50
C THR A 11 10.78 -85.56 -1.77
N ALA A 12 11.72 -86.22 -1.10
CA ALA A 12 12.83 -85.55 -0.41
C ALA A 12 13.74 -84.79 -1.38
N ARG A 13 14.06 -85.37 -2.54
CA ARG A 13 14.89 -84.72 -3.57
C ARG A 13 14.20 -83.50 -4.17
N THR A 14 12.90 -83.56 -4.45
CA THR A 14 12.13 -82.41 -4.95
C THR A 14 12.09 -81.27 -3.92
N ARG A 15 11.93 -81.59 -2.62
CA ARG A 15 11.97 -80.57 -1.55
C ARG A 15 13.34 -79.90 -1.43
N LEU A 16 14.43 -80.65 -1.58
CA LEU A 16 15.78 -80.08 -1.54
C LEU A 16 16.04 -79.14 -2.72
N VAL A 17 15.72 -79.55 -3.95
CA VAL A 17 15.87 -78.70 -5.14
C VAL A 17 15.00 -77.44 -5.04
N LEU A 18 13.77 -77.56 -4.52
CA LEU A 18 12.91 -76.40 -4.27
C LEU A 18 13.51 -75.45 -3.21
N ALA A 19 14.15 -75.98 -2.18
CA ALA A 19 14.82 -75.17 -1.16
C ALA A 19 16.06 -74.44 -1.72
N GLU A 20 16.88 -75.12 -2.54
CA GLU A 20 18.05 -74.53 -3.19
C GLU A 20 17.67 -73.45 -4.19
N THR A 21 16.66 -73.70 -5.03
CA THR A 21 16.15 -72.70 -5.99
C THR A 21 15.59 -71.47 -5.27
N LYS A 22 14.80 -71.66 -4.20
CA LYS A 22 14.34 -70.54 -3.35
C LYS A 22 15.51 -69.76 -2.74
N ASN A 23 16.56 -70.43 -2.26
CA ASN A 23 17.75 -69.77 -1.71
C ASN A 23 18.47 -68.93 -2.76
N VAL A 24 18.63 -69.45 -3.99
CA VAL A 24 19.25 -68.72 -5.10
C VAL A 24 18.41 -67.50 -5.50
N VAL A 25 17.09 -67.65 -5.63
CA VAL A 25 16.18 -66.52 -5.94
C VAL A 25 16.26 -65.45 -4.84
N MET A 26 16.21 -65.85 -3.58
CA MET A 26 16.31 -64.93 -2.44
C MET A 26 17.66 -64.20 -2.41
N LYS A 27 18.77 -64.90 -2.68
CA LYS A 27 20.11 -64.27 -2.79
C LYS A 27 20.18 -63.25 -3.92
N ARG A 28 19.57 -63.53 -5.08
CA ARG A 28 19.49 -62.58 -6.21
C ARG A 28 18.67 -61.36 -5.83
N GLN A 29 17.49 -61.54 -5.25
CA GLN A 29 16.64 -60.43 -4.77
C GLN A 29 17.38 -59.57 -3.75
N MET A 30 18.05 -60.18 -2.76
CA MET A 30 18.85 -59.45 -1.77
C MET A 30 20.03 -58.71 -2.41
N SER A 31 20.63 -59.26 -3.47
CA SER A 31 21.71 -58.57 -4.20
C SER A 31 21.20 -57.35 -4.98
N THR A 32 20.01 -57.44 -5.59
CA THR A 32 19.34 -56.34 -6.28
C THR A 32 18.98 -55.24 -5.29
N LEU A 33 18.33 -55.57 -4.18
CA LEU A 33 17.96 -54.61 -3.13
C LEU A 33 19.19 -53.89 -2.55
N ARG A 34 20.31 -54.59 -2.34
CA ARG A 34 21.56 -53.96 -1.89
C ARG A 34 22.18 -53.04 -2.94
N ARG A 35 21.93 -53.26 -4.23
CA ARG A 35 22.38 -52.36 -5.30
C ARG A 35 21.50 -51.12 -5.36
N GLU A 36 20.19 -51.30 -5.34
CA GLU A 36 19.21 -50.20 -5.30
C GLU A 36 19.41 -49.31 -4.08
N LYS A 37 19.58 -49.92 -2.89
CA LYS A 37 19.91 -49.18 -1.67
C LYS A 37 21.16 -48.30 -1.84
N ARG A 38 22.23 -48.83 -2.44
CA ARG A 38 23.47 -48.07 -2.67
C ARG A 38 23.29 -46.94 -3.68
N LEU A 39 22.42 -47.11 -4.68
CA LEU A 39 22.10 -46.05 -5.63
C LEU A 39 21.32 -44.92 -4.94
N LEU A 40 20.31 -45.25 -4.12
CA LEU A 40 19.56 -44.27 -3.34
C LEU A 40 20.45 -43.55 -2.32
N GLU A 41 21.35 -44.25 -1.63
CA GLU A 41 22.32 -43.63 -0.72
C GLU A 41 23.26 -42.67 -1.44
N ALA A 42 23.67 -42.99 -2.68
CA ALA A 42 24.49 -42.09 -3.50
C ALA A 42 23.70 -40.86 -3.99
N GLU A 43 22.43 -41.03 -4.36
CA GLU A 43 21.55 -39.94 -4.79
C GLU A 43 21.23 -38.98 -3.64
N VAL A 44 20.93 -39.49 -2.45
CA VAL A 44 20.74 -38.66 -1.24
C VAL A 44 22.00 -37.87 -0.91
N CYS A 45 23.17 -38.49 -1.02
CA CYS A 45 24.45 -37.80 -0.77
C CYS A 45 24.71 -36.69 -1.80
N ALA A 46 24.38 -36.91 -3.08
CA ALA A 46 24.50 -35.90 -4.12
C ALA A 46 23.55 -34.72 -3.88
N LEU A 47 22.28 -34.98 -3.55
CA LEU A 47 21.28 -33.95 -3.23
C LEU A 47 21.68 -33.15 -1.99
N GLN A 48 22.21 -33.81 -0.95
CA GLN A 48 22.68 -33.11 0.24
C GLN A 48 23.81 -32.12 -0.09
N HIS A 49 24.76 -32.52 -0.93
CA HIS A 49 25.83 -31.62 -1.39
C HIS A 49 25.31 -30.46 -2.25
N GLU A 50 24.30 -30.70 -3.09
CA GLU A 50 23.64 -29.64 -3.88
C GLU A 50 22.93 -28.62 -2.98
N VAL A 51 22.19 -29.08 -1.97
CA VAL A 51 21.54 -28.21 -0.98
C VAL A 51 22.58 -27.40 -0.19
N GLU A 52 23.66 -28.03 0.28
CA GLU A 52 24.76 -27.33 0.95
C GLU A 52 25.41 -26.27 0.05
N SER A 53 25.61 -26.59 -1.24
CA SER A 53 26.13 -25.64 -2.23
C SER A 53 25.18 -24.48 -2.54
N LEU A 54 23.87 -24.70 -2.50
CA LEU A 54 22.88 -23.63 -2.71
C LEU A 54 22.82 -22.70 -1.49
N MET A 55 22.85 -23.27 -0.28
CA MET A 55 22.87 -22.51 0.96
C MET A 55 24.11 -21.62 1.09
N THR A 56 25.28 -22.10 0.65
CA THR A 56 26.50 -21.27 0.64
C THR A 56 26.42 -20.15 -0.38
N ASN A 57 25.88 -20.41 -1.58
CA ASN A 57 25.72 -19.39 -2.62
C ASN A 57 24.71 -18.31 -2.19
N GLU A 58 23.55 -18.70 -1.65
CA GLU A 58 22.55 -17.76 -1.13
C GLU A 58 23.13 -16.91 0.02
N SER A 59 23.91 -17.54 0.92
CA SER A 59 24.60 -16.83 1.99
C SER A 59 25.60 -15.79 1.46
N VAL A 60 26.37 -16.13 0.40
CA VAL A 60 27.32 -15.20 -0.24
C VAL A 60 26.58 -14.03 -0.89
N GLN A 61 25.50 -14.29 -1.63
CA GLN A 61 24.68 -13.24 -2.25
C GLN A 61 24.07 -12.31 -1.21
N LEU A 62 23.56 -12.85 -0.09
CA LEU A 62 23.01 -12.04 1.00
C LEU A 62 24.07 -11.15 1.66
N VAL A 63 25.30 -11.65 1.83
CA VAL A 63 26.41 -10.84 2.35
C VAL A 63 26.78 -9.72 1.39
N GLN A 64 26.89 -10.00 0.09
CA GLN A 64 27.17 -8.98 -0.94
C GLN A 64 26.08 -7.91 -1.02
N ALA A 65 24.80 -8.32 -0.96
CA ALA A 65 23.68 -7.39 -0.95
C ALA A 65 23.72 -6.47 0.28
N LYS A 66 24.05 -7.01 1.47
CA LYS A 66 24.23 -6.21 2.68
C LYS A 66 25.40 -5.24 2.57
N GLU A 67 26.53 -5.66 2.02
CA GLU A 67 27.68 -4.77 1.80
C GLU A 67 27.31 -3.62 0.86
N LEU A 68 26.63 -3.90 -0.25
CA LEU A 68 26.16 -2.88 -1.19
C LEU A 68 25.15 -1.93 -0.53
N GLN A 69 24.22 -2.45 0.27
CA GLN A 69 23.27 -1.65 1.04
C GLN A 69 23.98 -0.74 2.05
N THR A 70 24.99 -1.23 2.76
CA THR A 70 25.75 -0.39 3.70
C THR A 70 26.58 0.69 2.99
N LYS A 71 27.07 0.41 1.78
CA LYS A 71 27.79 1.39 0.95
C LYS A 71 26.85 2.51 0.48
N THR A 72 25.70 2.15 -0.08
CA THR A 72 24.69 3.10 -0.57
C THR A 72 24.16 3.98 0.58
N TRP A 73 23.91 3.41 1.75
CA TRP A 73 23.53 4.19 2.95
C TRP A 73 24.59 5.20 3.40
N LYS A 74 25.87 4.85 3.31
CA LYS A 74 26.96 5.79 3.64
C LYS A 74 27.02 6.94 2.63
N GLU A 75 26.88 6.64 1.34
CA GLU A 75 26.84 7.66 0.29
C GLU A 75 25.66 8.61 0.49
N LEU A 76 24.46 8.08 0.72
CA LEU A 76 23.26 8.88 0.98
C LEU A 76 23.44 9.78 2.22
N ARG A 77 23.96 9.25 3.33
CA ARG A 77 24.24 10.04 4.52
C ARG A 77 25.20 11.20 4.24
N ASN A 78 26.29 10.94 3.51
CA ASN A 78 27.25 11.98 3.15
C ASN A 78 26.59 13.07 2.28
N THR A 79 25.68 12.70 1.37
CA THR A 79 24.94 13.69 0.56
C THR A 79 23.97 14.52 1.39
N MET A 80 23.31 13.91 2.38
CA MET A 80 22.42 14.63 3.31
C MET A 80 23.21 15.60 4.18
N GLU A 81 24.33 15.19 4.77
CA GLU A 81 25.21 16.07 5.55
C GLU A 81 25.75 17.23 4.71
N ALA A 82 26.09 16.99 3.44
CA ALA A 82 26.50 18.04 2.51
C ALA A 82 25.38 19.03 2.21
N SER A 83 24.15 18.54 2.02
CA SER A 83 22.94 19.36 1.80
C SER A 83 22.60 20.20 3.04
N GLU A 84 22.64 19.62 4.24
CA GLU A 84 22.41 20.33 5.50
C GLU A 84 23.43 21.45 5.70
N LYS A 85 24.71 21.17 5.42
CA LYS A 85 25.77 22.19 5.46
C LYS A 85 25.54 23.31 4.45
N ALA A 86 25.00 23.01 3.26
CA ALA A 86 24.63 24.02 2.29
C ALA A 86 23.45 24.86 2.79
N SER A 87 22.43 24.24 3.39
CA SER A 87 21.29 24.94 4.00
C SER A 87 21.73 25.92 5.10
N LEU A 88 22.66 25.52 5.97
CA LEU A 88 23.20 26.39 7.01
C LEU A 88 23.94 27.61 6.44
N ARG A 89 24.62 27.45 5.30
CA ARG A 89 25.25 28.58 4.58
C ARG A 89 24.20 29.54 4.03
N TYR A 90 23.12 29.03 3.46
CA TYR A 90 22.03 29.87 2.97
C TYR A 90 21.38 30.66 4.11
N GLU A 91 21.09 30.02 5.25
CA GLU A 91 20.54 30.72 6.42
C GLU A 91 21.46 31.81 6.95
N ALA A 92 22.78 31.57 6.96
CA ALA A 92 23.76 32.60 7.31
C ALA A 92 23.70 33.80 6.35
N THR A 93 23.66 33.57 5.04
CA THR A 93 23.54 34.65 4.04
C THR A 93 22.22 35.43 4.16
N ILE A 94 21.12 34.74 4.48
CA ILE A 94 19.83 35.40 4.74
C ILE A 94 19.94 36.30 5.98
N GLY A 95 20.64 35.85 7.02
CA GLY A 95 20.93 36.66 8.22
C GLY A 95 21.71 37.93 7.89
N GLU A 96 22.78 37.83 7.09
CA GLU A 96 23.58 38.99 6.66
C GLU A 96 22.77 39.99 5.81
N LEU A 97 21.94 39.49 4.90
CA LEU A 97 21.05 40.32 4.09
C LEU A 97 20.03 41.06 4.96
N LYS A 98 19.42 40.40 5.95
CA LYS A 98 18.48 41.03 6.89
C LYS A 98 19.13 42.16 7.68
N GLU A 99 20.35 41.97 8.18
CA GLU A 99 21.06 43.02 8.90
C GLU A 99 21.43 44.20 7.99
N THR A 100 21.81 43.91 6.73
CA THR A 100 22.07 44.94 5.72
C THR A 100 20.83 45.78 5.44
N ILE A 101 19.67 45.14 5.25
CA ILE A 101 18.38 45.82 5.04
C ILE A 101 18.06 46.75 6.21
N LYS A 102 18.18 46.24 7.44
CA LYS A 102 17.94 47.02 8.67
C LYS A 102 18.87 48.23 8.79
N ASN A 103 20.14 48.09 8.41
CA ASN A 103 21.07 49.22 8.39
C ASN A 103 20.68 50.27 7.33
N CYS A 104 20.26 49.83 6.14
CA CYS A 104 19.74 50.73 5.10
C CYS A 104 18.50 51.49 5.57
N GLU A 105 17.55 50.82 6.23
CA GLU A 105 16.36 51.45 6.83
C GLU A 105 16.76 52.54 7.84
N GLY A 106 17.74 52.26 8.71
CA GLY A 106 18.28 53.25 9.66
C GLY A 106 18.90 54.49 8.99
N ILE A 107 19.62 54.30 7.88
CA ILE A 107 20.18 55.42 7.09
C ILE A 107 19.06 56.25 6.46
N ILE A 108 18.05 55.61 5.89
CA ILE A 108 16.89 56.27 5.27
C ILE A 108 16.14 57.09 6.33
N GLU A 109 15.87 56.53 7.51
CA GLU A 109 15.23 57.26 8.60
C GLU A 109 16.06 58.47 9.05
N ALA A 110 17.38 58.32 9.18
CA ALA A 110 18.27 59.41 9.56
C ALA A 110 18.29 60.54 8.52
N GLN A 111 18.25 60.21 7.22
CA GLN A 111 18.13 61.18 6.14
C GLN A 111 16.78 61.89 6.19
N ASN A 112 15.68 61.16 6.35
CA ASN A 112 14.34 61.72 6.46
C ASN A 112 14.22 62.71 7.64
N ARG A 113 14.84 62.39 8.79
CA ARG A 113 14.90 63.31 9.95
C ARG A 113 15.67 64.61 9.65
N LYS A 114 16.71 64.57 8.79
CA LYS A 114 17.46 65.78 8.38
C LYS A 114 16.70 66.64 7.39
N VAL A 115 15.94 66.01 6.48
CA VAL A 115 15.21 66.71 5.40
C VAL A 115 13.90 67.32 5.90
N LYS A 116 13.18 66.64 6.81
CA LYS A 116 11.89 67.07 7.36
C LYS A 116 11.87 68.52 7.89
N PRO A 117 12.78 68.97 8.77
CA PRO A 117 12.75 70.35 9.28
C PRO A 117 13.10 71.38 8.21
N ARG A 118 13.87 71.03 7.16
CA ARG A 118 14.15 71.94 6.05
C ARG A 118 12.90 72.18 5.21
N LEU A 119 12.12 71.15 4.94
CA LEU A 119 10.81 71.25 4.26
C LEU A 119 9.83 72.09 5.08
N GLU A 120 9.75 71.84 6.40
CA GLU A 120 8.86 72.59 7.29
C GLU A 120 9.24 74.08 7.37
N SER A 121 10.55 74.40 7.37
CA SER A 121 11.02 75.80 7.38
C SER A 121 10.79 76.56 6.07
N ALA A 122 10.60 75.86 4.96
CA ALA A 122 10.42 76.47 3.64
C ALA A 122 8.97 76.94 3.37
N GLY A 123 8.03 76.71 4.30
CA GLY A 123 6.63 77.13 4.16
C GLY A 123 5.88 76.45 3.00
N VAL A 124 6.47 75.42 2.39
CA VAL A 124 5.85 74.65 1.32
C VAL A 124 4.89 73.65 1.96
N GLN A 125 3.61 73.98 2.03
CA GLN A 125 2.55 72.97 2.18
C GLN A 125 2.53 72.12 0.91
N ALA A 126 3.40 71.11 0.87
CA ALA A 126 3.43 70.16 -0.23
C ALA A 126 2.28 69.17 -0.03
N GLU A 127 1.18 69.36 -0.76
CA GLU A 127 0.34 68.23 -1.15
C GLU A 127 1.25 67.20 -1.84
N PRO A 128 1.27 65.93 -1.41
CA PRO A 128 2.11 64.92 -2.05
C PRO A 128 1.67 64.81 -3.51
N PRO A 129 2.53 65.09 -4.50
CA PRO A 129 2.17 64.91 -5.90
C PRO A 129 1.77 63.45 -6.11
N PRO A 130 0.75 63.18 -6.94
CA PRO A 130 0.34 61.81 -7.25
C PRO A 130 1.55 61.03 -7.73
N LEU A 131 1.86 59.93 -7.05
CA LEU A 131 2.95 59.03 -7.39
C LEU A 131 2.64 58.38 -8.76
N THR A 132 2.96 59.07 -9.85
CA THR A 132 3.17 58.43 -11.14
C THR A 132 4.48 57.67 -11.03
N VAL A 133 4.38 56.40 -10.67
CA VAL A 133 5.47 55.43 -10.74
C VAL A 133 5.83 55.26 -12.21
N ASN A 134 6.75 56.07 -12.71
CA ASN A 134 7.44 55.76 -13.94
C ASN A 134 8.36 54.58 -13.63
N HIS A 135 8.02 53.41 -14.16
CA HIS A 135 8.92 52.27 -14.32
C HIS A 135 10.09 52.67 -15.24
N ALA A 136 10.99 53.53 -14.76
CA ALA A 136 12.30 53.66 -15.34
C ALA A 136 13.07 52.43 -14.89
N GLU A 137 13.28 51.52 -15.83
CA GLU A 137 14.12 50.34 -15.74
C GLU A 137 15.50 50.75 -15.21
N VAL A 138 15.72 50.57 -13.90
CA VAL A 138 17.03 50.77 -13.30
C VAL A 138 17.89 49.60 -13.77
N GLN A 139 18.73 49.85 -14.77
CA GLN A 139 19.87 48.98 -15.09
C GLN A 139 20.82 49.01 -13.90
N THR A 140 20.58 48.15 -12.91
CA THR A 140 21.58 47.85 -11.89
C THR A 140 22.61 46.92 -12.51
N ASP A 141 23.72 47.49 -12.93
CA ASP A 141 24.90 46.78 -13.43
C ASP A 141 25.67 46.12 -12.26
N THR A 142 24.96 45.32 -11.47
CA THR A 142 25.51 44.57 -10.34
C THR A 142 25.81 43.16 -10.80
N SER A 143 26.91 43.02 -11.55
CA SER A 143 27.49 41.72 -11.86
C SER A 143 28.06 41.11 -10.56
N ILE A 144 27.22 40.43 -9.78
CA ILE A 144 27.68 39.57 -8.69
C ILE A 144 28.18 38.28 -9.35
N THR A 145 29.48 38.23 -9.62
CA THR A 145 30.15 37.02 -10.08
C THR A 145 30.23 36.04 -8.90
N ILE A 146 29.24 35.16 -8.76
CA ILE A 146 29.34 33.99 -7.89
C ILE A 146 30.32 33.03 -8.57
N ARG A 147 31.58 33.02 -8.10
CA ARG A 147 32.57 32.01 -8.50
C ARG A 147 32.19 30.69 -7.85
N ASP A 148 31.58 29.81 -8.63
CA ASP A 148 31.33 28.43 -8.24
C ASP A 148 32.57 27.59 -8.55
N GLU A 149 33.43 27.37 -7.55
CA GLU A 149 34.74 26.71 -7.74
C GLU A 149 34.68 25.17 -7.76
N ASN A 150 33.51 24.51 -7.79
CA ASN A 150 33.47 23.04 -7.81
C ASN A 150 32.33 22.44 -8.65
N VAL A 151 32.26 22.77 -9.94
CA VAL A 151 31.45 22.01 -10.91
C VAL A 151 32.38 21.26 -11.87
N PRO A 152 32.43 19.91 -11.83
CA PRO A 152 33.18 19.14 -12.82
C PRO A 152 32.49 19.22 -14.19
N GLN A 153 33.21 19.77 -15.18
CA GLN A 153 32.81 19.80 -16.57
C GLN A 153 32.57 18.37 -17.08
N THR A 154 31.31 18.05 -17.40
CA THR A 154 30.97 16.90 -18.25
C THR A 154 30.48 17.44 -19.59
N GLY A 155 31.10 16.93 -20.66
CA GLY A 155 31.01 17.48 -22.00
C GLY A 155 29.61 17.35 -22.62
N GLU A 156 29.20 18.43 -23.27
CA GLU A 156 28.04 18.50 -24.16
C GLU A 156 28.28 17.68 -25.43
N SER A 157 27.28 16.86 -25.79
CA SER A 157 27.10 16.35 -27.14
C SER A 157 25.83 16.95 -27.72
N ASN A 158 26.01 17.60 -28.87
CA ASN A 158 25.00 18.24 -29.69
C ASN A 158 23.90 17.29 -30.17
N ALA A 159 22.64 17.69 -30.06
CA ALA A 159 21.63 17.39 -31.08
C ALA A 159 20.41 18.31 -30.95
N SER A 160 20.44 19.40 -31.73
CA SER A 160 19.24 20.14 -32.11
C SER A 160 18.39 19.32 -33.07
N GLN A 161 17.08 19.17 -32.81
CA GLN A 161 16.11 18.99 -33.89
C GLN A 161 14.73 19.57 -33.56
N ARG A 162 14.42 20.63 -34.32
CA ARG A 162 13.09 21.19 -34.61
C ARG A 162 12.08 20.11 -34.99
N ILE A 163 10.85 20.16 -34.47
CA ILE A 163 9.61 19.99 -35.26
C ILE A 163 8.49 20.88 -34.66
N ASN A 164 8.07 21.88 -35.44
CA ASN A 164 6.74 22.48 -35.37
C ASN A 164 5.71 21.50 -35.96
N LYS A 165 4.52 21.36 -35.37
CA LYS A 165 3.23 21.46 -36.10
C LYS A 165 1.98 21.32 -35.23
N SER A 166 1.06 22.21 -35.57
CA SER A 166 -0.34 22.38 -35.19
C SER A 166 -1.31 21.31 -35.72
N ALA A 167 -2.39 21.05 -34.97
CA ALA A 167 -3.75 20.72 -35.43
C ALA A 167 -4.67 20.81 -34.18
N SER A 168 -5.79 21.55 -34.06
CA SER A 168 -6.89 21.97 -34.95
C SER A 168 -7.80 20.83 -35.43
N CYS A 169 -8.88 20.59 -34.67
CA CYS A 169 -10.22 20.08 -35.06
C CYS A 169 -11.13 20.31 -33.83
N LYS A 170 -12.09 21.25 -33.80
CA LYS A 170 -13.42 21.32 -34.46
C LYS A 170 -14.31 20.09 -34.25
N ASP A 171 -15.34 20.34 -33.44
CA ASP A 171 -16.77 20.06 -33.62
C ASP A 171 -17.23 18.67 -34.09
N VAL A 172 -17.96 17.97 -33.23
CA VAL A 172 -19.13 17.16 -33.60
C VAL A 172 -20.23 17.35 -32.57
N ASN A 173 -21.36 17.88 -33.03
CA ASN A 173 -22.65 17.90 -32.36
C ASN A 173 -23.35 16.54 -32.46
N HIS A 174 -24.34 16.35 -31.57
CA HIS A 174 -25.70 15.79 -31.82
C HIS A 174 -26.13 14.47 -31.13
N LEU A 175 -27.38 14.55 -30.63
CA LEU A 175 -28.39 13.54 -30.22
C LEU A 175 -28.27 13.03 -28.77
N ASP A 176 -29.10 13.48 -27.82
CA ASP A 176 -30.57 13.40 -27.68
C ASP A 176 -31.08 11.96 -27.44
N ALA A 177 -31.55 11.67 -26.23
CA ALA A 177 -32.71 10.80 -25.98
C ALA A 177 -33.12 10.81 -24.50
N ARG A 178 -34.31 11.38 -24.28
CA ARG A 178 -35.20 11.20 -23.14
C ARG A 178 -35.43 9.72 -22.79
N HIS A 179 -35.55 9.42 -21.50
CA HIS A 179 -36.59 8.49 -21.02
C HIS A 179 -37.15 8.94 -19.67
N LYS A 180 -38.42 9.36 -19.70
CA LYS A 180 -39.34 9.46 -18.57
C LYS A 180 -40.01 8.09 -18.39
N LEU A 181 -40.18 7.65 -17.15
CA LEU A 181 -41.21 6.71 -16.66
C LEU A 181 -41.35 7.03 -15.15
N GLN A 182 -42.41 7.74 -14.75
CA GLN A 182 -43.63 7.19 -14.12
C GLN A 182 -43.27 6.34 -12.89
N ASP A 183 -43.35 6.87 -11.68
CA ASP A 183 -44.56 7.22 -10.92
C ASP A 183 -45.48 6.00 -10.73
N SER A 184 -45.33 5.35 -9.57
CA SER A 184 -46.38 4.54 -8.95
C SER A 184 -46.22 4.63 -7.43
N THR A 185 -47.04 5.51 -6.87
CA THR A 185 -47.50 5.50 -5.48
C THR A 185 -48.55 4.40 -5.35
N VAL A 186 -48.37 3.46 -4.41
CA VAL A 186 -49.48 2.69 -3.83
C VAL A 186 -49.21 2.52 -2.33
N GLU A 187 -50.28 2.76 -1.58
CA GLU A 187 -50.42 2.87 -0.14
C GLU A 187 -50.10 1.59 0.66
N GLU A 188 -49.89 1.87 1.95
CA GLU A 188 -50.00 1.04 3.14
C GLU A 188 -50.92 -0.19 3.04
N THR A 189 -50.52 -1.27 3.73
CA THR A 189 -51.36 -1.87 4.77
C THR A 189 -50.55 -2.78 5.68
N GLU A 190 -50.71 -2.53 6.98
CA GLU A 190 -50.26 -3.37 8.08
C GLU A 190 -50.90 -4.76 8.05
N GLY A 191 -50.16 -5.79 8.49
CA GLY A 191 -50.68 -7.16 8.49
C GLY A 191 -49.79 -8.17 9.20
N ASN A 192 -49.69 -8.04 10.52
CA ASN A 192 -49.11 -9.02 11.43
C ASN A 192 -49.88 -10.35 11.34
N THR A 193 -49.24 -11.46 10.92
CA THR A 193 -49.72 -12.80 11.28
C THR A 193 -48.62 -13.84 11.26
N ARG A 194 -48.34 -14.38 12.45
CA ARG A 194 -47.61 -15.63 12.69
C ARG A 194 -48.26 -16.77 11.89
N ARG A 195 -47.49 -17.48 11.06
CA ARG A 195 -47.85 -18.82 10.61
C ARG A 195 -46.62 -19.69 10.38
N SER A 196 -46.58 -20.78 11.13
CA SER A 196 -45.63 -21.89 11.03
C SER A 196 -45.57 -22.45 9.61
N MET A 197 -44.37 -22.47 9.01
CA MET A 197 -44.11 -23.17 7.76
C MET A 197 -43.80 -24.64 8.02
N LYS A 198 -44.69 -25.51 7.54
CA LYS A 198 -44.50 -26.96 7.42
C LYS A 198 -44.08 -27.23 5.97
N ILE A 199 -42.78 -27.40 5.72
CA ILE A 199 -42.24 -27.64 4.38
C ILE A 199 -42.51 -29.11 4.01
N ARG A 200 -43.40 -29.34 3.04
CA ARG A 200 -43.55 -30.61 2.33
C ARG A 200 -42.71 -30.55 1.05
N LEU A 201 -41.63 -31.32 1.00
CA LEU A 201 -40.85 -31.55 -0.22
C LEU A 201 -41.66 -32.40 -1.20
N LYS A 202 -41.93 -31.86 -2.40
CA LYS A 202 -42.48 -32.58 -3.55
C LYS A 202 -41.33 -33.06 -4.43
N VAL A 203 -41.15 -34.38 -4.48
CA VAL A 203 -40.29 -35.09 -5.44
C VAL A 203 -41.06 -35.26 -6.75
N PRO A 204 -40.51 -34.88 -7.92
CA PRO A 204 -41.02 -35.36 -9.20
C PRO A 204 -40.31 -36.66 -9.59
N LYS A 205 -41.09 -37.73 -9.72
CA LYS A 205 -40.77 -38.94 -10.49
C LYS A 205 -41.37 -38.78 -11.88
N ARG A 206 -40.59 -38.95 -12.94
CA ARG A 206 -40.71 -40.07 -13.90
C ARG A 206 -39.73 -39.95 -15.09
N PRO A 207 -39.45 -41.09 -15.76
CA PRO A 207 -38.24 -41.34 -16.54
C PRO A 207 -38.52 -41.38 -18.06
N LEU A 208 -37.47 -41.62 -18.84
CA LEU A 208 -37.35 -42.47 -20.06
C LEU A 208 -36.03 -42.09 -20.79
N PRO A 209 -35.47 -42.91 -21.70
CA PRO A 209 -35.15 -44.33 -21.61
C PRO A 209 -33.69 -44.65 -21.99
N LEU A 210 -33.25 -45.86 -21.63
CA LEU A 210 -32.02 -46.50 -22.14
C LEU A 210 -32.17 -46.97 -23.59
N ASP A 211 -31.14 -46.70 -24.40
CA ASP A 211 -30.53 -47.55 -25.44
C ASP A 211 -29.29 -46.75 -25.92
N LYS A 212 -28.06 -47.23 -26.10
CA LYS A 212 -27.56 -48.53 -26.52
C LYS A 212 -26.04 -48.59 -26.27
N ALA A 213 -25.58 -49.78 -25.90
CA ALA A 213 -24.25 -50.35 -26.19
C ALA A 213 -23.00 -49.76 -25.51
N ALA A 214 -22.70 -50.34 -24.34
CA ALA A 214 -21.34 -50.67 -23.93
C ALA A 214 -20.98 -52.08 -24.44
N LEU A 215 -19.86 -52.19 -25.15
CA LEU A 215 -19.01 -53.38 -25.38
C LEU A 215 -17.78 -52.76 -26.08
N GLU A 216 -16.66 -52.51 -25.43
CA GLU A 216 -15.67 -53.45 -24.92
C GLU A 216 -14.79 -52.72 -23.89
N ILE A 217 -14.42 -53.43 -22.81
CA ILE A 217 -13.08 -53.51 -22.19
C ILE A 217 -13.30 -54.09 -20.79
N ALA A 218 -13.12 -55.40 -20.68
CA ALA A 218 -12.83 -56.07 -19.42
C ALA A 218 -11.94 -57.27 -19.72
N ASN A 219 -10.66 -57.15 -19.35
CA ASN A 219 -9.68 -58.19 -19.02
C ASN A 219 -8.37 -57.43 -18.77
N LEU A 220 -7.80 -57.27 -17.58
CA LEU A 220 -7.87 -57.92 -16.26
C LEU A 220 -7.56 -56.79 -15.24
N GLY A 221 -8.30 -56.57 -14.14
CA GLY A 221 -8.23 -57.34 -12.89
C GLY A 221 -6.79 -57.43 -12.36
N ILE A 222 -6.37 -56.89 -11.21
CA ILE A 222 -7.01 -56.71 -9.90
C ILE A 222 -6.16 -55.72 -9.05
N VAL A 223 -6.83 -54.73 -8.45
CA VAL A 223 -6.83 -54.25 -7.03
C VAL A 223 -5.50 -54.40 -6.25
N ILE A 224 -4.92 -53.36 -5.60
CA ILE A 224 -5.31 -52.79 -4.28
C ILE A 224 -4.53 -51.47 -4.03
N GLY A 225 -5.22 -50.45 -3.50
CA GLY A 225 -4.63 -49.47 -2.56
C GLY A 225 -4.29 -48.09 -3.09
N ALA A 226 -5.26 -47.16 -3.00
CA ALA A 226 -5.00 -45.72 -3.10
C ALA A 226 -4.61 -45.15 -1.72
N PRO A 227 -3.47 -44.47 -1.57
CA PRO A 227 -3.28 -43.44 -0.56
C PRO A 227 -3.48 -42.04 -1.17
N ALA A 228 -3.72 -41.09 -0.28
CA ALA A 228 -3.94 -39.67 -0.53
C ALA A 228 -2.88 -39.03 -1.45
N GLU A 229 -3.35 -38.19 -2.38
CA GLU A 229 -2.56 -37.12 -3.02
C GLU A 229 -2.92 -35.83 -2.24
N GLU A 230 -2.00 -35.31 -1.42
CA GLU A 230 -0.90 -34.38 -1.78
C GLU A 230 -1.44 -32.97 -2.05
N GLU A 231 -1.41 -32.16 -0.99
CA GLU A 231 -1.50 -30.71 -1.10
C GLU A 231 -0.15 -30.15 -1.57
N ASP A 232 -0.23 -29.28 -2.58
CA ASP A 232 0.87 -28.46 -3.08
C ASP A 232 1.46 -27.58 -1.96
N LEU A 233 2.66 -27.96 -1.51
CA LEU A 233 3.53 -27.11 -0.69
C LEU A 233 4.14 -26.00 -1.55
N VAL A 234 3.49 -24.84 -1.54
CA VAL A 234 4.02 -23.60 -2.12
C VAL A 234 5.24 -23.12 -1.32
N SER A 235 6.35 -22.96 -2.04
CA SER A 235 7.67 -22.52 -1.57
C SER A 235 7.63 -21.14 -0.88
N SER A 236 8.17 -21.07 0.34
CA SER A 236 8.23 -19.87 1.21
C SER A 236 9.38 -18.89 0.90
N SER A 237 10.07 -19.05 -0.24
CA SER A 237 11.23 -18.23 -0.62
C SER A 237 10.87 -16.82 -1.13
N SER A 238 9.61 -16.57 -1.53
CA SER A 238 9.19 -15.30 -2.15
C SER A 238 9.04 -14.11 -1.18
N HIS A 239 9.11 -14.31 0.13
CA HIS A 239 8.85 -13.22 1.09
C HIS A 239 10.03 -12.24 1.29
N SER A 240 11.27 -12.67 1.07
CA SER A 240 12.46 -11.84 1.30
C SER A 240 12.63 -10.76 0.22
N SER A 241 12.36 -11.11 -1.04
CA SER A 241 12.51 -10.18 -2.18
C SER A 241 11.47 -9.05 -2.18
N LEU A 242 10.23 -9.35 -1.76
CA LEU A 242 9.15 -8.36 -1.71
C LEU A 242 9.36 -7.27 -0.64
N LEU A 243 10.07 -7.59 0.45
CA LEU A 243 10.42 -6.62 1.49
C LEU A 243 11.42 -5.58 0.99
N SER A 244 12.40 -5.99 0.19
CA SER A 244 13.44 -5.08 -0.33
C SER A 244 12.86 -4.05 -1.30
N THR A 245 12.03 -4.48 -2.26
CA THR A 245 11.42 -3.57 -3.24
C THR A 245 10.43 -2.59 -2.60
N ALA A 246 9.66 -3.05 -1.60
CA ALA A 246 8.77 -2.18 -0.85
C ALA A 246 9.53 -1.10 -0.06
N GLN A 247 10.69 -1.46 0.51
CA GLN A 247 11.51 -0.55 1.31
C GLN A 247 12.19 0.55 0.47
N GLU A 248 12.59 0.24 -0.76
CA GLU A 248 13.09 1.24 -1.72
C GLU A 248 11.97 2.23 -2.11
N SER A 249 10.77 1.74 -2.41
CA SER A 249 9.65 2.61 -2.80
C SER A 249 9.16 3.51 -1.67
N ILE A 250 9.27 3.08 -0.40
CA ILE A 250 8.99 3.95 0.76
C ILE A 250 10.05 5.04 0.88
N SER A 251 11.32 4.71 0.67
CA SER A 251 12.43 5.66 0.85
C SER A 251 12.28 6.90 -0.06
N ASP A 252 11.83 6.71 -1.31
CA ASP A 252 11.57 7.80 -2.25
C ASP A 252 10.35 8.68 -1.87
N LEU A 253 9.37 8.12 -1.17
CA LEU A 253 8.22 8.88 -0.66
C LEU A 253 8.51 9.60 0.67
N THR A 254 9.64 9.28 1.33
CA THR A 254 9.99 9.77 2.68
C THR A 254 10.96 10.94 2.72
N SER A 255 11.26 11.59 1.59
CA SER A 255 12.08 12.82 1.56
C SER A 255 11.38 14.06 2.15
N ILE A 256 10.43 13.87 3.07
CA ILE A 256 9.79 14.97 3.81
C ILE A 256 10.82 15.44 4.87
N PRO A 257 11.15 16.74 4.93
CA PRO A 257 12.13 17.24 5.87
C PRO A 257 11.71 16.91 7.30
N THR A 258 12.47 16.03 7.97
CA THR A 258 12.31 15.62 9.38
C THR A 258 12.62 16.77 10.36
N GLY A 259 12.65 18.02 9.88
CA GLY A 259 13.03 19.20 10.63
C GLY A 259 11.83 19.86 11.29
N SER A 260 11.80 19.80 12.63
CA SER A 260 10.80 20.36 13.55
C SER A 260 9.57 19.48 13.75
N SER A 261 9.56 18.81 14.91
CA SER A 261 8.36 18.31 15.57
C SER A 261 7.36 19.47 15.71
N LEU A 262 6.50 19.62 14.71
CA LEU A 262 5.39 20.55 14.75
C LEU A 262 4.45 20.01 15.82
N SER A 263 4.38 20.69 16.96
CA SER A 263 3.46 20.31 18.02
C SER A 263 2.02 20.38 17.49
N PHE A 264 1.49 19.21 17.13
CA PHE A 264 0.19 18.98 16.50
C PHE A 264 -0.95 19.19 17.50
N SER A 265 -1.05 20.40 18.05
CA SER A 265 -1.90 20.67 19.21
C SER A 265 -3.12 21.54 18.90
N ILE A 266 -3.26 22.09 17.70
CA ILE A 266 -4.31 23.07 17.43
C ILE A 266 -5.37 22.48 16.50
N VAL A 267 -6.48 22.03 17.11
CA VAL A 267 -7.75 21.80 16.41
C VAL A 267 -8.26 23.15 15.91
N PRO A 268 -8.64 23.29 14.61
CA PRO A 268 -9.23 24.52 14.11
C PRO A 268 -10.47 24.91 14.93
N GLN A 269 -10.51 26.13 15.46
CA GLN A 269 -11.59 26.58 16.35
C GLN A 269 -12.95 26.66 15.63
N ASP A 270 -12.93 26.83 14.31
CA ASP A 270 -14.11 26.87 13.44
C ASP A 270 -14.62 25.46 13.04
N ALA A 271 -13.90 24.39 13.42
CA ALA A 271 -14.27 23.03 13.09
C ALA A 271 -15.59 22.62 13.75
N LYS A 272 -16.39 21.83 13.02
CA LYS A 272 -17.65 21.28 13.54
C LYS A 272 -17.38 20.28 14.68
N ALA A 273 -18.31 20.17 15.63
CA ALA A 273 -18.19 19.25 16.77
C ALA A 273 -17.87 17.79 16.38
N TRP A 274 -18.41 17.30 15.26
CA TRP A 274 -18.08 15.94 14.78
C TRP A 274 -16.61 15.79 14.38
N PHE A 275 -16.02 16.85 13.80
CA PHE A 275 -14.61 16.85 13.37
C PHE A 275 -13.70 16.93 14.59
N GLN A 276 -14.02 17.80 15.55
CA GLN A 276 -13.26 17.90 16.80
C GLN A 276 -13.19 16.55 17.52
N ALA A 277 -14.34 15.87 17.65
CA ALA A 277 -14.40 14.54 18.25
C ALA A 277 -13.62 13.49 17.43
N ALA A 278 -13.72 13.54 16.10
CA ALA A 278 -12.98 12.64 15.22
C ALA A 278 -11.47 12.86 15.33
N PHE A 279 -11.03 14.11 15.29
CA PHE A 279 -9.62 14.49 15.36
C PHE A 279 -9.01 14.07 16.70
N GLU A 280 -9.69 14.37 17.81
CA GLU A 280 -9.22 13.98 19.14
C GLU A 280 -9.08 12.46 19.25
N TYR A 281 -10.03 11.71 18.69
CA TYR A 281 -9.95 10.26 18.64
C TYR A 281 -8.84 9.73 17.73
N LEU A 282 -8.60 10.39 16.59
CA LEU A 282 -7.62 9.95 15.60
C LEU A 282 -6.19 10.34 15.96
N LYS A 283 -6.01 11.38 16.77
CA LYS A 283 -4.71 11.82 17.28
C LYS A 283 -4.14 10.72 18.16
N ASP A 284 -3.01 10.16 17.73
CA ASP A 284 -2.31 9.10 18.42
C ASP A 284 -0.81 9.27 18.18
N PRO A 285 -0.04 9.72 19.18
CA PRO A 285 1.39 9.95 18.99
C PRO A 285 2.17 8.66 18.75
N ASP A 286 1.63 7.51 19.14
CA ASP A 286 2.34 6.23 19.08
C ASP A 286 2.30 5.57 17.69
N LEU A 287 1.56 6.14 16.74
CA LEU A 287 1.43 5.61 15.38
C LEU A 287 2.57 6.05 14.45
N GLY A 288 3.31 7.10 14.79
CA GLY A 288 4.47 7.58 14.07
C GLY A 288 4.18 8.62 12.98
N ASP A 289 5.26 9.22 12.47
CA ASP A 289 5.25 10.45 11.67
C ASP A 289 4.47 10.33 10.35
N HIS A 290 4.50 9.17 9.69
CA HIS A 290 3.76 8.96 8.44
C HIS A 290 2.24 9.08 8.65
N TYR A 291 1.73 8.52 9.75
CA TYR A 291 0.31 8.62 10.09
C TYR A 291 -0.06 10.04 10.51
N GLU A 292 0.77 10.70 11.30
CA GLU A 292 0.56 12.10 11.70
C GLU A 292 0.54 13.03 10.49
N SER A 293 1.46 12.85 9.55
CA SER A 293 1.50 13.59 8.28
C SER A 293 0.20 13.38 7.49
N PHE A 294 -0.29 12.14 7.39
CA PHE A 294 -1.56 11.86 6.71
C PHE A 294 -2.76 12.50 7.43
N LEU A 295 -2.78 12.44 8.76
CA LEU A 295 -3.81 13.09 9.58
C LEU A 295 -3.83 14.61 9.34
N TYR A 296 -2.65 15.25 9.19
CA TYR A 296 -2.53 16.67 8.86
C TYR A 296 -3.07 16.99 7.46
N GLN A 297 -2.75 16.17 6.46
CA GLN A 297 -3.32 16.31 5.12
C GLN A 297 -4.85 16.27 5.19
N TRP A 298 -5.42 15.30 5.93
CA TRP A 298 -6.86 15.19 6.13
C TRP A 298 -7.48 16.44 6.76
N VAL A 299 -6.85 17.02 7.79
CA VAL A 299 -7.32 18.28 8.42
C VAL A 299 -7.42 19.40 7.39
N ARG A 300 -6.37 19.59 6.58
CA ARG A 300 -6.36 20.60 5.51
C ARG A 300 -7.44 20.33 4.46
N GLY A 301 -7.59 19.06 4.07
CA GLY A 301 -8.56 18.64 3.09
C GLY A 301 -10.00 18.85 3.56
N GLU A 302 -10.32 18.59 4.83
CA GLU A 302 -11.64 18.87 5.43
C GLU A 302 -11.89 20.37 5.62
N ALA A 303 -10.88 21.13 6.06
CA ALA A 303 -10.97 22.58 6.22
C ALA A 303 -11.37 23.28 4.92
N SER A 304 -10.79 22.86 3.80
CA SER A 304 -11.12 23.42 2.47
C SER A 304 -12.55 23.11 2.01
N THR A 305 -13.28 22.18 2.64
CA THR A 305 -14.72 21.99 2.39
C THR A 305 -15.61 22.89 3.24
N GLY A 306 -15.04 23.61 4.22
CA GLY A 306 -15.80 24.24 5.28
C GLY A 306 -16.51 23.22 6.17
N TRP A 307 -15.87 22.07 6.41
CA TRP A 307 -16.36 21.02 7.32
C TRP A 307 -17.74 20.45 6.94
N LYS A 308 -18.04 20.43 5.64
CA LYS A 308 -19.34 20.01 5.10
C LYS A 308 -19.49 18.50 5.19
N LYS A 309 -20.71 18.05 5.50
CA LYS A 309 -21.04 16.62 5.47
C LYS A 309 -21.47 16.22 4.07
N THR A 310 -20.91 15.13 3.56
CA THR A 310 -21.47 14.48 2.37
C THR A 310 -22.61 13.54 2.78
N PRO A 311 -23.73 13.53 2.04
CA PRO A 311 -24.86 12.64 2.35
C PRO A 311 -24.54 11.17 2.07
N LYS A 312 -23.57 10.92 1.18
CA LYS A 312 -23.13 9.57 0.80
C LYS A 312 -21.81 9.27 1.51
N GLY A 313 -21.75 8.15 2.20
CA GLY A 313 -20.48 7.65 2.72
C GLY A 313 -19.59 7.06 1.63
N MET A 314 -18.41 6.60 2.04
CA MET A 314 -17.54 5.79 1.19
C MET A 314 -18.29 4.55 0.64
N PRO A 315 -18.13 4.24 -0.66
CA PRO A 315 -18.75 3.08 -1.30
C PRO A 315 -18.10 1.75 -0.83
N GLY A 316 -18.65 0.62 -1.28
CA GLY A 316 -18.05 -0.71 -1.09
C GLY A 316 -18.45 -1.45 0.19
N GLY A 317 -18.07 -2.73 0.24
CA GLY A 317 -18.34 -3.64 1.35
C GLY A 317 -17.40 -3.41 2.53
N ARG A 318 -17.79 -2.51 3.44
CA ARG A 318 -16.99 -2.13 4.62
C ARG A 318 -16.62 -3.34 5.48
N PRO A 319 -15.48 -3.30 6.19
CA PRO A 319 -15.19 -4.31 7.21
C PRO A 319 -16.32 -4.38 8.24
N LYS A 320 -16.79 -5.59 8.58
CA LYS A 320 -17.91 -5.79 9.52
C LYS A 320 -17.69 -5.11 10.87
N VAL A 321 -16.44 -5.03 11.34
CA VAL A 321 -16.10 -4.33 12.59
C VAL A 321 -16.39 -2.84 12.47
N LEU A 322 -16.03 -2.21 11.35
CA LEU A 322 -16.33 -0.81 11.07
C LEU A 322 -17.84 -0.58 10.95
N GLU A 323 -18.56 -1.47 10.26
CA GLU A 323 -20.02 -1.39 10.13
C GLU A 323 -20.74 -1.47 11.48
N SER A 324 -20.34 -2.43 12.33
CA SER A 324 -20.85 -2.57 13.69
C SER A 324 -20.55 -1.33 14.53
N TRP A 325 -19.33 -0.79 14.44
CA TRP A 325 -18.92 0.42 15.14
C TRP A 325 -19.73 1.65 14.73
N ILE A 326 -19.95 1.85 13.43
CA ILE A 326 -20.79 2.94 12.90
C ILE A 326 -22.23 2.80 13.40
N SER A 327 -22.76 1.59 13.43
CA SER A 327 -24.15 1.30 13.80
C SER A 327 -24.42 1.52 15.29
N LYS A 328 -23.44 1.18 16.16
CA LYS A 328 -23.57 1.32 17.61
C LYS A 328 -23.69 2.75 18.11
N ALA A 329 -23.10 3.71 17.40
CA ALA A 329 -23.14 5.11 17.80
C ALA A 329 -24.46 5.83 17.50
N GLY A 330 -25.42 5.15 16.87
CA GLY A 330 -26.73 5.73 16.58
C GLY A 330 -26.66 6.97 15.66
N LYS A 331 -27.54 7.94 15.91
CA LYS A 331 -27.69 9.17 15.10
C LYS A 331 -26.59 10.21 15.39
N GLU A 332 -25.92 10.12 16.53
CA GLU A 332 -24.93 11.10 16.96
C GLU A 332 -23.51 10.67 16.58
N HIS A 333 -22.95 11.29 15.55
CA HIS A 333 -21.60 10.97 15.07
C HIS A 333 -20.51 11.10 16.15
N VAL A 334 -20.69 12.01 17.12
CA VAL A 334 -19.74 12.24 18.21
C VAL A 334 -19.57 10.99 19.08
N GLN A 335 -20.64 10.21 19.28
CA GLN A 335 -20.62 9.00 20.10
C GLN A 335 -19.80 7.85 19.49
N ARG A 336 -19.48 7.91 18.19
CA ARG A 336 -18.62 6.89 17.55
C ARG A 336 -17.25 6.86 18.20
N TYR A 337 -16.73 8.04 18.47
CA TYR A 337 -15.35 8.29 18.89
C TYR A 337 -15.10 8.03 20.38
N THR A 338 -16.08 7.48 21.11
CA THR A 338 -15.91 7.07 22.52
C THR A 338 -15.68 5.57 22.66
N SER A 339 -15.72 4.81 21.56
CA SER A 339 -15.54 3.36 21.59
C SER A 339 -14.46 2.94 20.60
N THR A 340 -13.55 2.08 21.04
CA THR A 340 -12.55 1.42 20.20
C THR A 340 -12.84 -0.08 20.24
N PRO A 341 -12.80 -0.80 19.10
CA PRO A 341 -12.92 -2.25 19.12
C PRO A 341 -11.76 -2.89 19.91
N VAL A 342 -11.96 -4.13 20.34
CA VAL A 342 -10.88 -4.91 20.97
C VAL A 342 -9.82 -5.21 19.90
N LEU A 343 -8.60 -4.71 20.10
CA LEU A 343 -7.47 -4.85 19.17
C LEU A 343 -6.58 -6.04 19.56
N ASP A 344 -7.17 -7.23 19.61
CA ASP A 344 -6.45 -8.46 19.96
C ASP A 344 -5.67 -9.07 18.77
N LEU A 345 -4.97 -10.18 19.03
CA LEU A 345 -4.19 -10.91 18.03
C LEU A 345 -5.03 -11.34 16.81
N GLN A 346 -6.28 -11.73 17.02
CA GLN A 346 -7.17 -12.16 15.94
C GLN A 346 -7.59 -10.97 15.08
N PHE A 347 -7.83 -9.82 15.69
CA PHE A 347 -8.06 -8.56 15.00
C PHE A 347 -6.85 -8.18 14.14
N ALA A 348 -5.65 -8.18 14.72
CA ALA A 348 -4.41 -7.81 14.03
C ALA A 348 -4.14 -8.68 12.79
N ARG A 349 -4.53 -9.96 12.81
CA ARG A 349 -4.36 -10.89 11.68
C ARG A 349 -5.42 -10.76 10.59
N SER A 350 -6.68 -10.53 10.96
CA SER A 350 -7.81 -10.61 10.02
C SER A 350 -8.29 -9.26 9.50
N PHE A 351 -8.19 -8.20 10.32
CA PHE A 351 -8.68 -6.88 9.97
C PHE A 351 -7.92 -6.22 8.80
N PRO A 352 -6.58 -6.30 8.70
CA PRO A 352 -5.84 -5.68 7.60
C PRO A 352 -6.32 -6.15 6.22
N THR A 353 -6.53 -7.46 6.05
CA THR A 353 -7.01 -8.03 4.79
C THR A 353 -8.40 -7.54 4.44
N ALA A 354 -9.32 -7.51 5.40
CA ALA A 354 -10.67 -6.99 5.17
C ALA A 354 -10.66 -5.48 4.83
N PHE A 355 -9.81 -4.70 5.52
CA PHE A 355 -9.66 -3.28 5.27
C PHE A 355 -9.07 -2.99 3.89
N LEU A 356 -8.00 -3.67 3.49
CA LEU A 356 -7.38 -3.49 2.18
C LEU A 356 -8.29 -3.95 1.03
N THR A 357 -9.08 -5.00 1.24
CA THR A 357 -10.11 -5.42 0.27
C THR A 357 -11.12 -4.30 0.04
N TRP A 358 -11.64 -3.71 1.13
CA TRP A 358 -12.54 -2.57 1.03
C TRP A 358 -11.88 -1.34 0.40
N TRP A 359 -10.62 -1.04 0.76
CA TRP A 359 -9.85 0.05 0.15
C TRP A 359 -9.75 -0.09 -1.36
N ARG A 360 -9.44 -1.30 -1.86
CA ARG A 360 -9.37 -1.62 -3.29
C ARG A 360 -10.71 -1.43 -3.99
N ASP A 361 -11.81 -1.85 -3.39
CA ASP A 361 -13.15 -1.71 -3.96
C ASP A 361 -13.59 -0.25 -4.13
N MET A 362 -12.97 0.68 -3.40
CA MET A 362 -13.23 2.12 -3.52
C MET A 362 -12.39 2.81 -4.58
N GLN A 363 -11.37 2.13 -5.12
CA GLN A 363 -10.42 2.76 -6.02
C GLN A 363 -11.08 3.12 -7.34
N PRO A 364 -10.71 4.28 -7.92
CA PRO A 364 -11.20 4.65 -9.24
C PRO A 364 -10.83 3.61 -10.29
N SER A 365 -11.64 3.47 -11.34
CA SER A 365 -11.42 2.45 -12.39
C SER A 365 -10.09 2.59 -13.13
N TRP A 366 -9.51 3.80 -13.17
CA TRP A 366 -8.19 4.03 -13.75
C TRP A 366 -7.05 3.47 -12.88
N ARG A 367 -7.34 3.09 -11.64
CA ARG A 367 -6.41 2.46 -10.72
C ARG A 367 -6.73 0.96 -10.64
N SER A 368 -6.13 0.19 -11.54
CA SER A 368 -6.26 -1.27 -11.54
C SER A 368 -5.22 -1.89 -10.61
N PHE A 369 -5.65 -2.81 -9.75
CA PHE A 369 -4.76 -3.64 -8.94
C PHE A 369 -4.54 -4.95 -9.66
N GLU A 370 -3.32 -5.47 -9.58
CA GLU A 370 -3.08 -6.85 -9.98
C GLU A 370 -3.79 -7.78 -8.97
N ASP A 371 -4.41 -8.85 -9.49
CA ASP A 371 -5.21 -9.75 -8.67
C ASP A 371 -4.35 -10.36 -7.54
N GLY A 372 -4.72 -10.07 -6.31
CA GLY A 372 -4.03 -10.56 -5.11
C GLY A 372 -2.81 -9.77 -4.69
N SER A 373 -2.39 -8.74 -5.43
CA SER A 373 -1.28 -7.88 -5.00
C SER A 373 -1.76 -6.85 -3.96
N PHE A 374 -0.97 -6.72 -2.89
CA PHE A 374 -1.16 -5.68 -1.87
C PHE A 374 -0.36 -4.42 -2.19
N GLN A 375 0.47 -4.46 -3.24
CA GLN A 375 1.29 -3.33 -3.64
C GLN A 375 0.43 -2.34 -4.42
N PRO A 376 0.42 -1.06 -4.02
CA PRO A 376 -0.12 -0.01 -4.86
C PRO A 376 0.48 -0.09 -6.27
N PRO A 377 -0.32 0.01 -7.34
CA PRO A 377 0.24 0.13 -8.68
C PRO A 377 1.11 1.40 -8.74
N ALA A 378 2.32 1.27 -9.31
CA ALA A 378 3.14 2.42 -9.65
C ALA A 378 2.35 3.31 -10.62
N PHE A 379 2.16 4.58 -10.27
CA PHE A 379 1.33 5.50 -11.05
C PHE A 379 2.21 6.60 -11.62
N ALA A 380 2.11 6.80 -12.94
CA ALA A 380 2.79 7.91 -13.63
C ALA A 380 1.91 9.18 -13.67
N THR A 381 0.59 9.02 -13.67
CA THR A 381 -0.36 10.14 -13.73
C THR A 381 -1.69 9.79 -13.04
N PHE A 382 -2.32 10.79 -12.42
CA PHE A 382 -3.67 10.66 -11.88
C PHE A 382 -4.73 10.62 -13.00
N GLY A 383 -5.77 9.81 -12.81
CA GLY A 383 -6.93 9.83 -13.69
C GLY A 383 -7.85 11.05 -13.46
N THR A 384 -8.86 11.19 -14.32
CA THR A 384 -9.79 12.33 -14.29
C THR A 384 -11.02 12.15 -13.40
N SER A 385 -11.36 10.91 -13.04
CA SER A 385 -12.56 10.60 -12.27
C SER A 385 -12.23 10.21 -10.83
N TRP A 386 -12.65 11.02 -9.87
CA TRP A 386 -12.44 10.83 -8.44
C TRP A 386 -13.74 10.53 -7.68
N VAL A 387 -14.82 10.19 -8.39
CA VAL A 387 -16.19 10.15 -7.85
C VAL A 387 -16.34 9.23 -6.64
N THR A 388 -15.60 8.12 -6.58
CA THR A 388 -15.66 7.15 -5.49
C THR A 388 -14.96 7.63 -4.22
N LEU A 389 -13.82 8.32 -4.36
CA LEU A 389 -12.98 8.82 -3.26
C LEU A 389 -13.28 10.27 -2.85
N ASN A 390 -14.05 11.01 -3.67
CA ASN A 390 -14.48 12.39 -3.38
C ASN A 390 -15.63 12.41 -2.34
N ARG A 391 -15.32 11.98 -1.11
CA ARG A 391 -16.23 11.85 0.03
C ARG A 391 -15.63 12.51 1.26
N TRP A 392 -16.35 13.48 1.83
CA TRP A 392 -15.89 14.29 2.95
C TRP A 392 -16.80 14.14 4.16
N GLY A 393 -16.33 14.59 5.31
CA GLY A 393 -17.10 14.58 6.53
C GLY A 393 -17.01 13.27 7.30
N PRO A 394 -17.93 13.03 8.26
CA PRO A 394 -17.80 11.95 9.25
C PRO A 394 -17.95 10.52 8.68
N ASN A 395 -18.41 10.39 7.43
CA ASN A 395 -18.56 9.10 6.74
C ASN A 395 -17.61 8.97 5.51
N GLY A 396 -16.71 9.93 5.31
CA GLY A 396 -15.72 9.95 4.24
C GLY A 396 -14.37 9.40 4.72
N TRP A 397 -13.30 10.15 4.41
CA TRP A 397 -11.91 9.82 4.77
C TRP A 397 -11.65 9.66 6.27
N ALA A 398 -12.47 10.27 7.14
CA ALA A 398 -12.40 10.02 8.58
C ALA A 398 -12.50 8.52 8.93
N LEU A 399 -13.29 7.74 8.19
CA LEU A 399 -13.42 6.30 8.42
C LEU A 399 -12.17 5.52 7.99
N ILE A 400 -11.46 5.99 6.97
CA ILE A 400 -10.19 5.40 6.53
C ILE A 400 -9.13 5.57 7.62
N LEU A 401 -9.02 6.79 8.16
CA LEU A 401 -8.11 7.09 9.28
C LEU A 401 -8.45 6.28 10.53
N VAL A 402 -9.73 6.07 10.83
CA VAL A 402 -10.16 5.21 11.94
C VAL A 402 -9.66 3.77 11.74
N CYS A 403 -9.82 3.21 10.54
CA CYS A 403 -9.30 1.88 10.22
C CYS A 403 -7.78 1.80 10.31
N LEU A 404 -7.06 2.82 9.81
CA LEU A 404 -5.61 2.90 9.93
C LEU A 404 -5.16 2.97 11.39
N LYS A 405 -5.83 3.78 12.23
CA LYS A 405 -5.56 3.84 13.67
C LYS A 405 -5.74 2.46 14.33
N TRP A 406 -6.84 1.77 14.04
CA TRP A 406 -7.08 0.44 14.61
C TRP A 406 -6.06 -0.58 14.15
N TRP A 407 -5.71 -0.61 12.87
CA TRP A 407 -4.68 -1.51 12.36
C TRP A 407 -3.35 -1.19 13.02
N GLY A 408 -2.91 0.07 13.01
CA GLY A 408 -1.65 0.49 13.62
C GLY A 408 -1.56 0.12 15.10
N GLY A 409 -2.60 0.43 15.88
CA GLY A 409 -2.66 0.08 17.30
C GLY A 409 -2.70 -1.43 17.56
N SER A 410 -3.29 -2.22 16.66
CA SER A 410 -3.35 -3.68 16.80
C SER A 410 -2.01 -4.38 16.60
N ILE A 411 -1.02 -3.73 15.95
CA ILE A 411 0.30 -4.33 15.70
C ILE A 411 1.03 -4.63 17.02
N ALA A 412 0.81 -3.83 18.07
CA ALA A 412 1.38 -4.10 19.39
C ALA A 412 0.93 -5.47 19.97
N SER A 413 -0.23 -5.99 19.57
CA SER A 413 -0.69 -7.33 19.97
C SER A 413 0.09 -8.48 19.31
N LEU A 414 0.88 -8.17 18.26
CA LEU A 414 1.76 -9.13 17.58
C LEU A 414 3.14 -9.25 18.26
N ALA A 415 3.32 -8.68 19.46
CA ALA A 415 4.61 -8.63 20.15
C ALA A 415 5.26 -10.00 20.41
N GLU A 416 4.48 -11.09 20.43
CA GLU A 416 4.99 -12.45 20.55
C GLU A 416 5.82 -12.90 19.32
N SER A 417 5.61 -12.27 18.16
CA SER A 417 6.31 -12.55 16.92
C SER A 417 6.83 -11.26 16.30
N LYS A 418 8.05 -10.86 16.65
CA LYS A 418 8.70 -9.65 16.12
C LYS A 418 8.65 -9.59 14.58
N ALA A 419 8.92 -10.71 13.91
CA ALA A 419 8.88 -10.77 12.44
C ALA A 419 7.47 -10.51 11.87
N GLU A 420 6.42 -11.05 12.50
CA GLU A 420 5.03 -10.80 12.09
C GLU A 420 4.64 -9.32 12.33
N ALA A 421 5.06 -8.76 13.46
CA ALA A 421 4.86 -7.34 13.78
C ALA A 421 5.57 -6.41 12.78
N ASP A 422 6.84 -6.68 12.46
CA ASP A 422 7.63 -5.89 11.49
C ASP A 422 7.00 -5.95 10.09
N ILE A 423 6.55 -7.12 9.64
CA ILE A 423 5.85 -7.28 8.35
C ILE A 423 4.51 -6.53 8.36
N SER A 424 3.75 -6.63 9.44
CA SER A 424 2.46 -5.94 9.58
C SER A 424 2.64 -4.42 9.61
N ARG A 425 3.71 -3.94 10.26
CA ARG A 425 4.11 -2.53 10.28
C ARG A 425 4.42 -2.03 8.89
N LEU A 426 5.26 -2.72 8.15
CA LEU A 426 5.60 -2.33 6.78
C LEU A 426 4.34 -2.24 5.89
N LYS A 427 3.46 -3.24 5.96
CA LYS A 427 2.19 -3.24 5.21
C LYS A 427 1.30 -2.06 5.57
N TRP A 428 1.24 -1.72 6.85
CA TRP A 428 0.48 -0.58 7.34
C TRP A 428 1.06 0.75 6.84
N GLU A 429 2.39 0.91 6.87
CA GLU A 429 3.07 2.11 6.36
C GLU A 429 2.86 2.28 4.85
N LEU A 430 2.94 1.19 4.07
CA LEU A 430 2.61 1.19 2.65
C LEU A 430 1.16 1.61 2.40
N ALA A 431 0.22 1.14 3.22
CA ALA A 431 -1.19 1.53 3.12
C ALA A 431 -1.38 3.02 3.43
N ILE A 432 -0.67 3.58 4.40
CA ILE A 432 -0.70 5.02 4.69
C ILE A 432 -0.13 5.83 3.54
N ALA A 433 1.04 5.45 3.02
CA ALA A 433 1.68 6.15 1.92
C ALA A 433 0.73 6.21 0.71
N ASP A 434 0.11 5.08 0.39
CA ASP A 434 -0.87 4.97 -0.66
C ASP A 434 -2.11 5.86 -0.43
N MET A 435 -2.72 5.76 0.75
CA MET A 435 -3.94 6.51 1.06
C MET A 435 -3.68 8.02 1.14
N SER A 436 -2.50 8.43 1.61
CA SER A 436 -2.07 9.83 1.65
C SER A 436 -1.99 10.41 0.24
N LEU A 437 -1.27 9.71 -0.64
CA LEU A 437 -1.16 10.08 -2.03
C LEU A 437 -2.53 10.19 -2.72
N MET A 438 -3.40 9.18 -2.52
CA MET A 438 -4.74 9.22 -3.12
C MET A 438 -5.57 10.36 -2.56
N PHE A 439 -5.41 10.71 -1.28
CA PHE A 439 -6.09 11.84 -0.66
C PHE A 439 -5.60 13.18 -1.21
N GLU A 440 -4.30 13.32 -1.44
CA GLU A 440 -3.69 14.48 -2.09
C GLU A 440 -4.26 14.69 -3.49
N GLY A 441 -4.28 13.64 -4.33
CA GLY A 441 -4.87 13.72 -5.67
C GLY A 441 -6.35 14.10 -5.68
N VAL A 442 -7.17 13.59 -4.74
CA VAL A 442 -8.57 14.02 -4.58
C VAL A 442 -8.65 15.50 -4.18
N THR A 443 -7.77 15.94 -3.29
CA THR A 443 -7.73 17.32 -2.77
C THR A 443 -7.35 18.30 -3.87
N GLU A 444 -6.32 18.00 -4.66
CA GLU A 444 -5.89 18.80 -5.81
C GLU A 444 -6.97 18.89 -6.88
N HIS A 445 -7.56 17.75 -7.25
CA HIS A 445 -8.65 17.70 -8.23
C HIS A 445 -9.82 18.61 -7.82
N ARG A 446 -10.15 18.65 -6.53
CA ARG A 446 -11.20 19.52 -6.01
C ARG A 446 -10.81 21.01 -6.08
N ILE A 447 -9.59 21.36 -5.68
CA ILE A 447 -9.14 22.76 -5.74
C ILE A 447 -9.16 23.25 -7.19
N GLY A 448 -8.68 22.43 -8.13
CA GLY A 448 -8.69 22.76 -9.56
C GLY A 448 -10.09 22.83 -10.19
N THR A 449 -11.08 22.13 -9.64
CA THR A 449 -12.48 22.20 -10.10
C THR A 449 -13.28 23.35 -9.49
N LEU A 450 -12.92 23.82 -8.29
CA LEU A 450 -13.54 25.00 -7.67
C LEU A 450 -13.03 26.33 -8.25
N GLY A 451 -11.85 26.33 -8.87
CA GLY A 451 -11.27 27.52 -9.51
C GLY A 451 -11.71 27.77 -10.95
N LYS A 452 -12.53 26.88 -11.53
CA LYS A 452 -13.15 27.03 -12.86
C LYS A 452 -14.63 27.35 -12.68
#